data_AF-A0A951WP07-F1
#
_entry.id   AF-A0A951WP07-F1
#
_cell.length_a   1.000
_cell.length_b   1.000
_cell.length_c   1.000
_cell.angle_alpha   90.00
_cell.angle_beta   90.00
_cell.angle_gamma   90.00
#
_symmetry.space_group_name_H-M   'P 1'
#
loop_
_entity.id
_entity.type
_entity.pdbx_description
1 polymer ?
#
loop_
_entity_poly.entity_id
_entity_poly.type
_entity_poly.pdbx_seq_one_letter_code
_entity_poly.pdbx_strand_id
1 'polypeptide(L)'
;KNEGEFNNYWINTSGNDLIKEILSRTGTQAKRELEDLMTGQSITAPLQEQVVFQEIENSPANLWNFFYFTGYLKAVSIQKTDEGFWVELKIPNLEIKRIFSDSVKIWFQKSESNTVIPNLKNALMMGNVTEICKALRKLCDTSLSYFDASGNEPEKFYHGLVLGLMSYYSDTWHIRSNRESGLGRCDLLMTPKNPDHYGIVMEFKTMDSYEDSDLLACAKNAMAQIENRQYEQELKSQGATKILKIGIGFLGKKLEIVYQ
;
A
#
# COMPACT_ATOMS: atom_id res chain seq x y z
N LYS A 1 -35.90 35.53 0.53
CA LYS A 1 -35.83 34.23 1.22
C LYS A 1 -35.59 33.19 0.15
N ASN A 2 -34.34 32.72 0.05
CA ASN A 2 -33.97 31.44 -0.57
C ASN A 2 -32.81 30.90 0.27
N GLU A 3 -32.89 29.62 0.54
CA GLU A 3 -32.20 28.89 1.60
C GLU A 3 -30.69 28.83 1.35
N GLY A 4 -29.93 28.84 2.45
CA GLY A 4 -28.49 28.78 2.43
C GLY A 4 -28.00 27.39 2.03
N GLU A 5 -27.70 27.21 0.75
CA GLU A 5 -26.79 26.17 0.28
C GLU A 5 -25.43 26.83 -0.02
N PHE A 6 -24.48 26.64 0.90
CA PHE A 6 -23.07 26.90 0.58
C PHE A 6 -22.65 25.90 -0.49
N ASN A 7 -22.64 26.35 -1.74
CA ASN A 7 -22.02 25.63 -2.84
C ASN A 7 -20.54 25.40 -2.51
N ASN A 8 -20.20 24.14 -2.22
CA ASN A 8 -18.84 23.64 -2.09
C ASN A 8 -18.11 23.76 -3.43
N TYR A 9 -17.56 24.94 -3.70
CA TYR A 9 -16.84 25.27 -4.93
C TYR A 9 -15.52 24.49 -5.15
N TRP A 10 -15.10 23.65 -4.20
CA TRP A 10 -13.80 22.96 -4.23
C TRP A 10 -13.87 21.44 -4.42
N ILE A 11 -15.07 20.86 -4.46
CA ILE A 11 -15.24 19.41 -4.64
C ILE A 11 -15.01 18.96 -6.10
N ASN A 12 -14.96 19.88 -7.06
CA ASN A 12 -14.76 19.52 -8.46
C ASN A 12 -13.46 20.09 -9.03
N THR A 13 -12.59 19.15 -9.39
CA THR A 13 -11.47 19.20 -10.37
C THR A 13 -10.07 19.71 -9.96
N SER A 14 -9.84 20.49 -8.89
CA SER A 14 -8.47 20.97 -8.56
C SER A 14 -7.76 20.26 -7.41
N GLY A 15 -8.48 19.76 -6.40
CA GLY A 15 -7.88 19.11 -5.21
C GLY A 15 -7.17 17.79 -5.52
N ASN A 16 -7.71 17.00 -6.46
CA ASN A 16 -7.11 15.73 -6.85
C ASN A 16 -5.81 15.91 -7.65
N ASP A 17 -5.70 16.94 -8.49
CA ASP A 17 -4.47 17.20 -9.24
C ASP A 17 -3.33 17.66 -8.35
N LEU A 18 -3.65 18.40 -7.28
CA LEU A 18 -2.69 18.82 -6.28
C LEU A 18 -2.16 17.65 -5.44
N ILE A 19 -3.02 16.72 -5.01
CA ILE A 19 -2.57 15.48 -4.35
C ILE A 19 -1.63 14.69 -5.27
N LYS A 20 -1.97 14.59 -6.57
CA LYS A 20 -1.13 13.91 -7.56
C LYS A 20 0.25 14.57 -7.69
N GLU A 21 0.30 15.90 -7.77
CA GLU A 21 1.56 16.65 -7.91
C GLU A 21 2.42 16.50 -6.65
N ILE A 22 1.82 16.64 -5.46
CA ILE A 22 2.56 16.55 -4.20
C ILE A 22 3.06 15.13 -3.95
N LEU A 23 2.23 14.10 -4.14
CA LEU A 23 2.66 12.70 -4.00
C LEU A 23 3.80 12.34 -4.96
N SER A 24 3.80 12.91 -6.18
CA SER A 24 4.86 12.68 -7.16
C SER A 24 6.21 13.27 -6.78
N ARG A 25 6.25 14.28 -5.89
CA ARG A 25 7.45 15.03 -5.50
C ARG A 25 7.89 14.81 -4.04
N THR A 26 7.08 14.13 -3.24
CA THR A 26 7.36 13.87 -1.81
C THR A 26 8.55 12.93 -1.55
N GLY A 27 9.32 13.26 -0.50
CA GLY A 27 10.42 12.45 0.01
C GLY A 27 9.99 11.20 0.79
N THR A 28 10.95 10.34 1.15
CA THR A 28 10.74 9.00 1.75
C THR A 28 9.90 9.00 3.03
N GLN A 29 10.04 10.02 3.87
CA GLN A 29 9.29 10.14 5.13
C GLN A 29 7.79 10.29 4.87
N ALA A 30 7.41 11.22 3.98
CA ALA A 30 6.01 11.46 3.65
C ALA A 30 5.32 10.24 3.00
N LYS A 31 6.08 9.38 2.34
CA LYS A 31 5.54 8.14 1.75
C LYS A 31 5.22 7.07 2.79
N ARG A 32 6.03 6.94 3.85
CA ARG A 32 5.71 6.04 4.99
C ARG A 32 4.51 6.55 5.76
N GLU A 33 4.48 7.85 6.02
CA GLU A 33 3.35 8.50 6.68
C GLU A 33 2.06 8.34 5.85
N LEU A 34 2.15 8.38 4.52
CA LEU A 34 1.01 8.05 3.66
C LEU A 34 0.56 6.58 3.80
N GLU A 35 1.48 5.63 3.90
CA GLU A 35 1.17 4.21 4.12
C GLU A 35 0.43 4.02 5.45
N ASP A 36 0.93 4.62 6.52
CA ASP A 36 0.30 4.60 7.84
C ASP A 36 -1.13 5.15 7.75
N LEU A 37 -1.33 6.29 7.09
CA LEU A 37 -2.65 6.87 6.87
C LEU A 37 -3.58 5.93 6.07
N MET A 38 -3.06 5.28 5.03
CA MET A 38 -3.83 4.40 4.14
C MET A 38 -4.21 3.06 4.79
N THR A 39 -3.37 2.56 5.69
CA THR A 39 -3.68 1.38 6.52
C THR A 39 -4.63 1.72 7.68
N GLY A 40 -4.91 3.01 7.89
CA GLY A 40 -5.83 3.49 8.93
C GLY A 40 -5.14 3.78 10.25
N GLN A 41 -3.82 3.87 10.25
CA GLN A 41 -3.01 4.38 11.36
C GLN A 41 -2.98 5.91 11.33
N SER A 42 -2.36 6.49 12.35
CA SER A 42 -2.16 7.94 12.46
C SER A 42 -0.70 8.28 12.24
N ILE A 43 -0.43 9.50 11.80
CA ILE A 43 0.92 10.06 11.70
C ILE A 43 1.07 11.24 12.65
N THR A 44 2.30 11.59 13.02
CA THR A 44 2.55 12.75 13.88
C THR A 44 3.36 13.79 13.11
N ALA A 45 2.88 15.03 13.09
CA ALA A 45 3.55 16.14 12.41
C ALA A 45 3.55 17.40 13.29
N PRO A 46 4.58 18.26 13.21
CA PRO A 46 4.56 19.53 13.90
C PRO A 46 3.50 20.45 13.24
N LEU A 47 2.63 21.04 14.04
CA LEU A 47 1.58 21.95 13.59
C LEU A 47 2.17 23.34 13.39
N GLN A 48 2.16 23.79 12.13
CA GLN A 48 2.54 25.15 11.77
C GLN A 48 1.27 25.98 11.55
N GLU A 49 1.14 27.10 12.28
CA GLU A 49 -0.04 27.98 12.17
C GLU A 49 -0.13 28.67 10.79
N GLN A 50 0.97 28.76 10.05
CA GLN A 50 1.04 29.37 8.73
C GLN A 50 1.65 28.38 7.73
N VAL A 51 0.85 27.84 6.83
CA VAL A 51 1.35 27.03 5.70
C VAL A 51 1.56 27.94 4.51
N VAL A 52 2.81 28.17 4.13
CA VAL A 52 3.15 28.87 2.89
C VAL A 52 2.99 27.87 1.73
N PHE A 53 1.99 28.09 0.88
CA PHE A 53 1.64 27.17 -0.22
C PHE A 53 2.82 26.88 -1.16
N GLN A 54 3.69 27.87 -1.38
CA GLN A 54 4.89 27.76 -2.22
C GLN A 54 5.98 26.86 -1.60
N GLU A 55 5.87 26.49 -0.33
CA GLU A 55 6.86 25.69 0.41
C GLU A 55 6.33 24.31 0.84
N ILE A 56 5.14 23.90 0.35
CA ILE A 56 4.58 22.57 0.61
C ILE A 56 5.55 21.47 0.14
N GLU A 57 6.30 21.74 -0.92
CA GLU A 57 7.29 20.81 -1.50
C GLU A 57 8.58 20.70 -0.67
N ASN A 58 8.85 21.65 0.23
CA ASN A 58 10.12 21.76 0.94
C ASN A 58 10.18 20.91 2.21
N SER A 59 9.04 20.47 2.75
CA SER A 59 8.98 19.72 4.01
C SER A 59 7.76 18.80 4.11
N PRO A 60 7.91 17.53 4.55
CA PRO A 60 6.80 16.64 4.89
C PRO A 60 5.79 17.26 5.86
N ALA A 61 6.27 18.06 6.83
CA ALA A 61 5.39 18.72 7.78
C ALA A 61 4.43 19.71 7.11
N ASN A 62 4.90 20.46 6.10
CA ASN A 62 4.08 21.43 5.39
C ASN A 62 2.95 20.73 4.61
N LEU A 63 3.23 19.54 4.08
CA LEU A 63 2.24 18.70 3.43
C LEU A 63 1.13 18.24 4.38
N TRP A 64 1.49 17.72 5.55
CA TRP A 64 0.48 17.21 6.49
C TRP A 64 -0.36 18.32 7.11
N ASN A 65 0.27 19.47 7.39
CA ASN A 65 -0.46 20.67 7.77
C ASN A 65 -1.43 21.12 6.67
N PHE A 66 -1.00 21.11 5.40
CA PHE A 66 -1.89 21.41 4.28
C PHE A 66 -3.10 20.46 4.24
N PHE A 67 -2.89 19.14 4.30
CA PHE A 67 -3.98 18.17 4.31
C PHE A 67 -4.89 18.28 5.54
N TYR A 68 -4.34 18.68 6.68
CA TYR A 68 -5.11 18.96 7.88
C TYR A 68 -6.01 20.20 7.71
N PHE A 69 -5.45 21.35 7.30
CA PHE A 69 -6.22 22.60 7.13
C PHE A 69 -7.26 22.52 6.01
N THR A 70 -7.02 21.69 5.00
CA THR A 70 -7.95 21.45 3.89
C THR A 70 -8.97 20.34 4.17
N GLY A 71 -8.90 19.70 5.34
CA GLY A 71 -9.88 18.69 5.78
C GLY A 71 -9.68 17.28 5.21
N TYR A 72 -8.57 17.02 4.51
CA TYR A 72 -8.18 15.67 4.09
C TYR A 72 -7.69 14.82 5.26
N LEU A 73 -7.19 15.44 6.32
CA LEU A 73 -6.82 14.78 7.57
C LEU A 73 -7.54 15.42 8.74
N LYS A 74 -7.84 14.62 9.76
CA LYS A 74 -8.36 15.10 11.05
C LYS A 74 -7.31 14.93 12.14
N ALA A 75 -7.33 15.84 13.11
CA ALA A 75 -6.57 15.67 14.34
C ALA A 75 -7.23 14.60 15.23
N VAL A 76 -6.42 13.68 15.74
CA VAL A 76 -6.79 12.69 16.75
C VAL A 76 -6.40 13.21 18.13
N SER A 77 -5.19 13.78 18.23
CA SER A 77 -4.68 14.39 19.45
C SER A 77 -3.75 15.56 19.12
N ILE A 78 -3.62 16.51 20.04
CA ILE A 78 -2.72 17.67 19.93
C ILE A 78 -1.89 17.73 21.21
N GLN A 79 -0.57 17.70 21.06
CA GLN A 79 0.39 17.81 22.15
C GLN A 79 1.14 19.13 22.05
N LYS A 80 1.30 19.81 23.19
CA LYS A 80 2.11 21.02 23.30
C LYS A 80 3.47 20.66 23.91
N THR A 81 4.54 21.00 23.22
CA THR A 81 5.92 20.85 23.69
C THR A 81 6.61 22.22 23.76
N ASP A 82 7.82 22.27 24.30
CA ASP A 82 8.62 23.49 24.36
C ASP A 82 9.03 23.99 22.95
N GLU A 83 8.99 23.11 21.96
CA GLU A 83 9.33 23.38 20.55
C GLU A 83 8.10 23.71 19.68
N GLY A 84 6.88 23.67 20.23
CA GLY A 84 5.65 24.01 19.51
C GLY A 84 4.51 23.01 19.72
N PHE A 85 3.62 22.92 18.74
CA PHE A 85 2.51 21.96 18.76
C PHE A 85 2.82 20.76 17.85
N TRP A 86 2.50 19.57 18.31
CA TRP A 86 2.56 18.33 17.53
C TRP A 86 1.16 17.73 17.45
N VAL A 87 0.74 17.38 16.23
CA VAL A 87 -0.60 16.86 15.97
C VAL A 87 -0.51 15.45 15.42
N GLU A 88 -1.31 14.57 16.01
CA GLU A 88 -1.59 13.26 15.47
C GLU A 88 -2.71 13.36 14.42
N LEU A 89 -2.44 12.96 13.19
CA LEU A 89 -3.32 13.12 12.03
C LEU A 89 -3.78 11.77 11.49
N LYS A 90 -5.04 11.69 11.06
CA LYS A 90 -5.65 10.47 10.50
C LYS A 90 -6.62 10.79 9.36
N ILE A 91 -6.80 9.84 8.45
CA ILE A 91 -7.86 9.92 7.43
C ILE A 91 -9.24 9.88 8.10
N PRO A 92 -10.13 10.85 7.84
CA PRO A 92 -11.37 10.99 8.60
C PRO A 92 -12.45 9.97 8.22
N ASN A 93 -12.51 9.55 6.96
CA ASN A 93 -13.58 8.72 6.43
C ASN A 93 -13.16 7.98 5.14
N LEU A 94 -14.04 7.09 4.65
CA LEU A 94 -13.78 6.28 3.46
C LEU A 94 -13.72 7.07 2.15
N GLU A 95 -14.39 8.21 2.07
CA GLU A 95 -14.36 9.06 0.87
C GLU A 95 -12.97 9.65 0.65
N ILE A 96 -12.38 10.22 1.70
CA ILE A 96 -11.03 10.74 1.65
C ILE A 96 -10.01 9.61 1.42
N LYS A 97 -10.21 8.45 2.04
CA LYS A 97 -9.39 7.25 1.79
C LYS A 97 -9.38 6.88 0.30
N ARG A 98 -10.53 6.92 -0.37
CA ARG A 98 -10.63 6.66 -1.81
C ARG A 98 -9.86 7.69 -2.64
N ILE A 99 -9.91 8.97 -2.29
CA ILE A 99 -9.17 10.02 -3.00
C ILE A 99 -7.65 9.80 -2.94
N PHE A 100 -7.12 9.41 -1.77
CA PHE A 100 -5.71 9.05 -1.64
C PHE A 100 -5.37 7.78 -2.46
N SER A 101 -6.22 6.75 -2.41
CA SER A 101 -6.06 5.54 -3.25
C SER A 101 -6.01 5.85 -4.74
N ASP A 102 -6.91 6.70 -5.23
CA ASP A 102 -6.98 7.07 -6.64
C ASP A 102 -5.77 7.91 -7.08
N SER A 103 -5.23 8.73 -6.17
CA SER A 103 -4.02 9.51 -6.45
C SER A 103 -2.77 8.63 -6.53
N VAL A 104 -2.64 7.65 -5.63
CA VAL A 104 -1.58 6.62 -5.67
C VAL A 104 -1.69 5.79 -6.97
N LYS A 105 -2.91 5.44 -7.39
CA LYS A 105 -3.17 4.73 -8.65
C LYS A 105 -2.64 5.50 -9.87
N ILE A 106 -2.91 6.80 -9.97
CA ILE A 106 -2.44 7.62 -11.09
C ILE A 106 -0.91 7.79 -11.07
N TRP A 107 -0.32 7.86 -9.88
CA TRP A 107 1.13 7.89 -9.73
C TRP A 107 1.80 6.65 -10.31
N PHE A 108 1.31 5.45 -9.96
CA PHE A 108 1.82 4.19 -10.54
C PHE A 108 1.61 4.08 -12.05
N GLN A 109 0.54 4.66 -12.60
CA GLN A 109 0.30 4.68 -14.04
C GLN A 109 1.32 5.55 -14.80
N LYS A 110 1.80 6.63 -14.18
CA LYS A 110 2.78 7.55 -14.78
C LYS A 110 4.23 7.08 -14.62
N SER A 111 4.58 6.31 -13.59
CA SER A 111 5.95 5.91 -13.26
C SER A 111 6.50 4.69 -14.05
N GLU A 112 6.11 4.54 -15.32
CA GLU A 112 6.46 3.41 -16.21
C GLU A 112 5.71 2.09 -15.99
N SER A 113 4.47 2.03 -16.48
CA SER A 113 4.05 1.10 -17.55
C SER A 113 2.52 0.95 -17.53
N ASN A 114 1.85 1.59 -18.49
CA ASN A 114 0.42 1.43 -18.74
C ASN A 114 -0.04 -0.03 -18.97
N THR A 115 0.90 -0.98 -19.08
CA THR A 115 0.63 -2.40 -19.29
C THR A 115 0.89 -3.27 -18.06
N VAL A 116 1.78 -2.91 -17.13
CA VAL A 116 2.16 -3.80 -16.01
C VAL A 116 0.99 -4.07 -15.06
N ILE A 117 0.25 -3.04 -14.67
CA ILE A 117 -0.89 -3.19 -13.75
C ILE A 117 -2.04 -3.99 -14.40
N PRO A 118 -2.53 -3.65 -15.61
CA PRO A 118 -3.55 -4.46 -16.28
C PRO A 118 -3.07 -5.90 -16.56
N ASN A 119 -1.81 -6.10 -16.95
CA ASN A 119 -1.26 -7.44 -17.20
C ASN A 119 -1.16 -8.25 -15.91
N LEU A 120 -0.76 -7.64 -14.80
CA LEU A 120 -0.75 -8.31 -13.50
C LEU A 120 -2.18 -8.71 -13.08
N LYS A 121 -3.17 -7.82 -13.24
CA LYS A 121 -4.57 -8.17 -12.97
C LYS A 121 -5.01 -9.40 -13.76
N ASN A 122 -4.76 -9.40 -15.06
CA ASN A 122 -5.10 -10.54 -15.94
C ASN A 122 -4.34 -11.81 -15.56
N ALA A 123 -3.06 -11.69 -15.24
CA ALA A 123 -2.24 -12.81 -14.82
C ALA A 123 -2.73 -13.42 -13.49
N LEU A 124 -3.13 -12.59 -12.52
CA LEU A 124 -3.75 -13.01 -11.27
C LEU A 124 -5.10 -13.70 -11.50
N MET A 125 -5.95 -13.18 -12.39
CA MET A 125 -7.23 -13.81 -12.73
C MET A 125 -7.06 -15.19 -13.39
N MET A 126 -6.04 -15.34 -14.24
CA MET A 126 -5.77 -16.55 -15.01
C MET A 126 -4.80 -17.53 -14.33
N GLY A 127 -4.21 -17.15 -13.19
CA GLY A 127 -3.17 -17.94 -12.53
C GLY A 127 -1.86 -18.04 -13.33
N ASN A 128 -1.55 -17.06 -14.20
CA ASN A 128 -0.33 -17.05 -14.99
C ASN A 128 0.87 -16.60 -14.14
N VAL A 129 1.49 -17.57 -13.45
CA VAL A 129 2.55 -17.27 -12.48
C VAL A 129 3.78 -16.64 -13.11
N THR A 130 4.14 -17.04 -14.34
CA THR A 130 5.26 -16.43 -15.07
C THR A 130 5.08 -14.92 -15.22
N GLU A 131 3.88 -14.47 -15.60
CA GLU A 131 3.59 -13.04 -15.76
C GLU A 131 3.42 -12.32 -14.41
N ILE A 132 2.87 -13.00 -13.39
CA ILE A 132 2.83 -12.47 -12.02
C ILE A 132 4.26 -12.20 -11.52
N CYS A 133 5.16 -13.17 -11.65
CA CYS A 133 6.55 -13.05 -11.23
C CYS A 133 7.28 -11.92 -11.97
N LYS A 134 7.12 -11.83 -13.30
CA LYS A 134 7.71 -10.74 -14.09
C LYS A 134 7.20 -9.38 -13.66
N ALA A 135 5.89 -9.24 -13.45
CA ALA A 135 5.28 -7.99 -13.03
C ALA A 135 5.74 -7.58 -11.63
N LEU A 136 5.74 -8.49 -10.66
CA LEU A 136 6.21 -8.22 -9.30
C LEU A 136 7.69 -7.84 -9.26
N ARG A 137 8.56 -8.56 -10.00
CA ARG A 137 9.97 -8.21 -10.15
C ARG A 137 10.15 -6.82 -10.72
N LYS A 138 9.48 -6.53 -11.84
CA LYS A 138 9.55 -5.21 -12.47
C LYS A 138 9.07 -4.12 -11.51
N LEU A 139 7.97 -4.33 -10.79
CA LEU A 139 7.47 -3.37 -9.81
C LEU A 139 8.46 -3.14 -8.67
N CYS A 140 9.09 -4.19 -8.14
CA CYS A 140 10.12 -4.08 -7.13
C CYS A 140 11.33 -3.31 -7.68
N ASP A 141 11.87 -3.70 -8.83
CA ASP A 141 13.03 -3.04 -9.46
C ASP A 141 12.78 -1.54 -9.71
N THR A 142 11.60 -1.20 -10.23
CA THR A 142 11.22 0.20 -10.51
C THR A 142 10.98 0.99 -9.22
N SER A 143 10.47 0.34 -8.18
CA SER A 143 10.27 0.99 -6.87
C SER A 143 11.60 1.25 -6.15
N LEU A 144 12.63 0.42 -6.38
CA LEU A 144 13.94 0.50 -5.71
C LEU A 144 14.98 1.34 -6.43
N SER A 145 14.80 1.66 -7.71
CA SER A 145 15.62 2.66 -8.40
C SER A 145 15.35 4.07 -7.85
N TYR A 146 14.15 4.29 -7.31
CA TYR A 146 13.73 5.52 -6.64
C TYR A 146 13.95 5.50 -5.11
N PHE A 147 14.13 4.32 -4.52
CA PHE A 147 14.31 4.10 -3.08
C PHE A 147 15.68 3.45 -2.81
N ASP A 148 16.74 4.25 -2.69
CA ASP A 148 17.97 3.77 -2.07
C ASP A 148 17.67 3.36 -0.62
N ALA A 149 17.50 2.06 -0.43
CA ALA A 149 17.05 1.45 0.81
C ALA A 149 18.19 1.42 1.84
N SER A 150 18.27 2.45 2.67
CA SER A 150 19.15 2.54 3.86
C SER A 150 18.39 2.32 5.18
N GLY A 151 17.29 1.55 5.17
CA GLY A 151 16.48 1.26 6.37
C GLY A 151 16.41 -0.23 6.69
N ASN A 152 16.52 -0.56 7.99
CA ASN A 152 16.64 -1.92 8.55
C ASN A 152 15.45 -2.88 8.34
N GLU A 153 14.43 -2.57 7.53
CA GLU A 153 13.23 -3.43 7.37
C GLU A 153 12.65 -3.40 5.94
N PRO A 154 13.36 -3.95 4.94
CA PRO A 154 12.90 -3.99 3.54
C PRO A 154 11.58 -4.76 3.36
N GLU A 155 11.26 -5.71 4.24
CA GLU A 155 9.99 -6.46 4.24
C GLU A 155 8.75 -5.57 4.25
N LYS A 156 8.76 -4.57 5.15
CA LYS A 156 7.60 -3.71 5.39
C LYS A 156 7.25 -2.94 4.14
N PHE A 157 8.29 -2.46 3.46
CA PHE A 157 8.15 -1.74 2.20
C PHE A 157 7.56 -2.62 1.09
N TYR A 158 8.09 -3.83 0.89
CA TYR A 158 7.56 -4.72 -0.16
C TYR A 158 6.14 -5.18 0.14
N HIS A 159 5.85 -5.48 1.40
CA HIS A 159 4.50 -5.82 1.84
C HIS A 159 3.53 -4.66 1.57
N GLY A 160 3.85 -3.45 2.02
CA GLY A 160 3.04 -2.25 1.81
C GLY A 160 2.84 -1.92 0.33
N LEU A 161 3.91 -2.05 -0.47
CA LEU A 161 3.87 -1.86 -1.91
C LEU A 161 2.93 -2.86 -2.59
N VAL A 162 3.09 -4.16 -2.30
CA VAL A 162 2.26 -5.20 -2.90
C VAL A 162 0.83 -5.07 -2.41
N LEU A 163 0.58 -4.81 -1.12
CA LEU A 163 -0.75 -4.59 -0.57
C LEU A 163 -1.45 -3.39 -1.21
N GLY A 164 -0.74 -2.25 -1.33
CA GLY A 164 -1.23 -1.05 -1.99
C GLY A 164 -1.63 -1.33 -3.42
N LEU A 165 -0.80 -2.07 -4.16
CA LEU A 165 -1.12 -2.51 -5.51
C LEU A 165 -2.29 -3.48 -5.55
N MET A 166 -2.36 -4.48 -4.66
CA MET A 166 -3.43 -5.47 -4.70
C MET A 166 -4.76 -4.81 -4.35
N SER A 167 -4.78 -3.82 -3.44
CA SER A 167 -5.97 -3.02 -3.10
C SER A 167 -6.63 -2.37 -4.32
N TYR A 168 -5.84 -2.09 -5.37
CA TYR A 168 -6.33 -1.61 -6.67
C TYR A 168 -7.31 -2.59 -7.34
N TYR A 169 -7.19 -3.88 -7.04
CA TYR A 169 -8.05 -4.94 -7.59
C TYR A 169 -9.20 -5.34 -6.65
N SER A 170 -9.55 -4.47 -5.69
CA SER A 170 -10.68 -4.66 -4.78
C SER A 170 -12.04 -4.71 -5.49
N ASP A 171 -12.12 -4.31 -6.75
CA ASP A 171 -13.28 -4.51 -7.62
C ASP A 171 -13.47 -6.00 -7.96
N THR A 172 -12.39 -6.77 -8.05
CA THR A 172 -12.33 -8.16 -8.54
C THR A 172 -12.14 -9.18 -7.43
N TRP A 173 -11.41 -8.82 -6.37
CA TRP A 173 -11.21 -9.65 -5.18
C TRP A 173 -11.67 -8.95 -3.90
N HIS A 174 -12.07 -9.72 -2.90
CA HIS A 174 -12.07 -9.29 -1.51
C HIS A 174 -10.66 -9.48 -0.95
N ILE A 175 -10.05 -8.39 -0.49
CA ILE A 175 -8.64 -8.37 -0.09
C ILE A 175 -8.55 -8.23 1.42
N ARG A 176 -7.75 -9.09 2.04
CA ARG A 176 -7.41 -9.04 3.45
C ARG A 176 -5.91 -9.13 3.62
N SER A 177 -5.34 -8.30 4.48
CA SER A 177 -3.97 -8.39 4.97
C SER A 177 -3.98 -8.34 6.48
N ASN A 178 -2.96 -8.92 7.14
CA ASN A 178 -3.00 -9.04 8.58
C ASN A 178 -1.60 -8.97 9.21
N ARG A 179 -1.17 -7.74 9.52
CA ARG A 179 -0.03 -7.50 10.44
C ARG A 179 -0.47 -7.05 11.85
N GLU A 180 -1.70 -6.55 12.02
CA GLU A 180 -2.12 -5.88 13.26
C GLU A 180 -2.52 -6.80 14.43
N SER A 181 -2.57 -8.12 14.26
CA SER A 181 -3.14 -8.99 15.31
C SER A 181 -2.20 -10.00 15.94
N GLY A 182 -0.98 -10.22 15.44
CA GLY A 182 -0.05 -11.23 16.00
C GLY A 182 -0.60 -12.67 16.01
N LEU A 183 -1.76 -12.91 15.38
CA LEU A 183 -2.53 -14.14 15.41
C LEU A 183 -2.36 -14.90 14.09
N GLY A 184 -1.12 -15.18 13.68
CA GLY A 184 -0.76 -16.20 12.69
C GLY A 184 -1.60 -16.29 11.40
N ARG A 185 -2.00 -15.16 10.81
CA ARG A 185 -2.67 -15.11 9.49
C ARG A 185 -1.66 -14.78 8.39
N CYS A 186 -2.02 -15.06 7.14
CA CYS A 186 -1.17 -14.75 6.00
C CYS A 186 -1.04 -13.24 5.78
N ASP A 187 0.03 -12.86 5.10
CA ASP A 187 0.27 -11.48 4.73
C ASP A 187 -0.80 -10.93 3.77
N LEU A 188 -1.24 -11.74 2.80
CA LEU A 188 -2.28 -11.36 1.86
C LEU A 188 -3.18 -12.54 1.49
N LEU A 189 -4.50 -12.30 1.61
CA LEU A 189 -5.56 -13.19 1.14
C LEU A 189 -6.44 -12.44 0.14
N MET A 190 -6.64 -13.01 -1.05
CA MET A 190 -7.49 -12.45 -2.09
C MET A 190 -8.57 -13.47 -2.48
N THR A 191 -9.78 -13.28 -1.96
CA THR A 191 -10.94 -14.11 -2.33
C THR A 191 -11.56 -13.57 -3.60
N PRO A 192 -11.71 -14.37 -4.67
CA PRO A 192 -12.23 -13.87 -5.93
C PRO A 192 -13.74 -13.67 -5.82
N LYS A 193 -14.25 -12.56 -6.36
CA LYS A 193 -15.70 -12.33 -6.44
C LYS A 193 -16.37 -13.16 -7.54
N ASN A 194 -15.61 -13.51 -8.56
CA ASN A 194 -16.01 -14.45 -9.60
C ASN A 194 -15.31 -15.80 -9.35
N PRO A 195 -16.06 -16.91 -9.15
CA PRO A 195 -15.51 -18.25 -8.93
C PRO A 195 -14.60 -18.77 -10.05
N ASP A 196 -14.66 -18.21 -11.26
CA ASP A 196 -13.80 -18.58 -12.38
C ASP A 196 -12.36 -18.10 -12.23
N HIS A 197 -12.16 -17.02 -11.45
CA HIS A 197 -10.85 -16.44 -11.14
C HIS A 197 -10.18 -17.19 -9.98
N TYR A 198 -8.85 -17.10 -9.91
CA TYR A 198 -8.10 -17.68 -8.80
C TYR A 198 -8.31 -16.89 -7.50
N GLY A 199 -8.54 -17.62 -6.41
CA GLY A 199 -8.23 -17.12 -5.07
C GLY A 199 -6.73 -17.18 -4.82
N ILE A 200 -6.20 -16.21 -4.10
CA ILE A 200 -4.74 -16.04 -4.00
C ILE A 200 -4.33 -15.91 -2.54
N VAL A 201 -3.30 -16.67 -2.17
CA VAL A 201 -2.59 -16.50 -0.90
C VAL A 201 -1.17 -16.06 -1.24
N MET A 202 -0.72 -14.95 -0.65
CA MET A 202 0.69 -14.56 -0.72
C MET A 202 1.27 -14.44 0.68
N GLU A 203 2.49 -14.94 0.83
CA GLU A 203 3.29 -14.80 2.04
C GLU A 203 4.67 -14.25 1.67
N PHE A 204 5.14 -13.28 2.45
CA PHE A 204 6.40 -12.59 2.23
C PHE A 204 7.36 -12.93 3.37
N LYS A 205 8.62 -13.19 3.04
CA LYS A 205 9.71 -13.31 4.02
C LYS A 205 10.92 -12.51 3.58
N THR A 206 11.57 -11.85 4.54
CA THR A 206 12.92 -11.35 4.33
C THR A 206 13.92 -12.45 4.66
N MET A 207 14.95 -12.56 3.82
CA MET A 207 16.00 -13.54 4.00
C MET A 207 16.75 -13.26 5.31
N ASP A 208 16.73 -14.23 6.22
CA ASP A 208 17.55 -14.23 7.42
C ASP A 208 18.71 -15.21 7.20
N SER A 209 19.95 -14.72 7.24
CA SER A 209 21.14 -15.56 7.05
C SER A 209 21.30 -16.68 8.08
N TYR A 210 20.61 -16.59 9.22
CA TYR A 210 20.60 -17.65 10.24
C TYR A 210 19.56 -18.74 9.96
N GLU A 211 18.44 -18.41 9.30
CA GLU A 211 17.34 -19.35 9.00
C GLU A 211 17.37 -19.87 7.55
N ASP A 212 17.90 -19.07 6.62
CA ASP A 212 17.82 -19.29 5.18
C ASP A 212 19.22 -19.47 4.56
N SER A 213 19.42 -20.58 3.83
CA SER A 213 20.67 -20.84 3.11
C SER A 213 20.85 -19.99 1.85
N ASP A 214 19.75 -19.70 1.16
CA ASP A 214 19.68 -18.86 -0.03
C ASP A 214 18.29 -18.21 -0.16
N LEU A 215 18.13 -17.31 -1.12
CA LEU A 215 16.87 -16.59 -1.33
C LEU A 215 15.71 -17.53 -1.74
N LEU A 216 16.03 -18.66 -2.37
CA LEU A 216 15.06 -19.69 -2.73
C LEU A 216 14.56 -20.43 -1.48
N ALA A 217 15.44 -20.73 -0.52
CA ALA A 217 15.08 -21.30 0.77
C ALA A 217 14.13 -20.36 1.53
N CYS A 218 14.41 -19.04 1.52
CA CYS A 218 13.53 -18.03 2.10
C CYS A 218 12.12 -18.06 1.46
N ALA A 219 12.04 -18.09 0.13
CA ALA A 219 10.75 -18.19 -0.57
C ALA A 219 10.03 -19.52 -0.26
N LYS A 220 10.75 -20.64 -0.18
CA LYS A 220 10.21 -21.94 0.23
C LYS A 220 9.70 -21.93 1.66
N ASN A 221 10.36 -21.23 2.57
CA ASN A 221 9.90 -21.06 3.94
C ASN A 221 8.58 -20.26 3.99
N ALA A 222 8.42 -19.26 3.13
CA ALA A 222 7.14 -18.56 2.98
C ALA A 222 6.04 -19.50 2.45
N MET A 223 6.35 -20.36 1.48
CA MET A 223 5.40 -21.39 1.00
C MET A 223 5.05 -22.42 2.07
N ALA A 224 6.04 -22.92 2.82
CA ALA A 224 5.81 -23.87 3.90
C ALA A 224 4.90 -23.27 4.99
N GLN A 225 5.03 -21.97 5.26
CA GLN A 225 4.12 -21.25 6.15
C GLN A 225 2.68 -21.24 5.61
N ILE A 226 2.49 -21.00 4.31
CA ILE A 226 1.15 -21.09 3.68
C ILE A 226 0.55 -22.49 3.85
N GLU A 227 1.32 -23.53 3.54
CA GLU A 227 0.86 -24.92 3.63
C GLU A 227 0.52 -25.34 5.06
N ASN A 228 1.42 -25.06 6.01
CA ASN A 228 1.26 -25.45 7.41
C ASN A 228 0.06 -24.76 8.07
N ARG A 229 -0.25 -23.54 7.65
CA ARG A 229 -1.39 -22.77 8.16
C ARG A 229 -2.69 -23.04 7.41
N GLN A 230 -2.62 -23.75 6.29
CA GLN A 230 -3.76 -24.15 5.47
C GLN A 230 -4.66 -22.96 5.07
N TYR A 231 -4.06 -21.83 4.71
CA TYR A 231 -4.80 -20.60 4.37
C TYR A 231 -5.78 -20.79 3.20
N GLU A 232 -5.56 -21.80 2.35
CA GLU A 232 -6.52 -22.18 1.30
C GLU A 232 -7.91 -22.53 1.83
N GLN A 233 -8.04 -22.98 3.07
CA GLN A 233 -9.33 -23.37 3.63
C GLN A 233 -10.26 -22.16 3.79
N GLU A 234 -9.70 -20.99 4.15
CA GLU A 234 -10.47 -19.75 4.22
C GLU A 234 -10.99 -19.38 2.83
N LEU A 235 -10.14 -19.42 1.81
CA LEU A 235 -10.54 -19.15 0.42
C LEU A 235 -11.62 -20.11 -0.09
N LYS A 236 -11.48 -21.42 0.18
CA LYS A 236 -12.47 -22.44 -0.18
C LYS A 236 -13.81 -22.18 0.51
N SER A 237 -13.78 -21.86 1.80
CA SER A 237 -15.00 -21.56 2.57
C SER A 237 -15.77 -20.34 2.04
N GLN A 238 -15.08 -19.43 1.36
CA GLN A 238 -15.65 -18.23 0.75
C GLN A 238 -15.96 -18.41 -0.75
N GLY A 239 -15.92 -19.64 -1.28
CA GLY A 239 -16.37 -19.98 -2.63
C GLY A 239 -15.28 -19.99 -3.70
N ALA A 240 -14.00 -19.85 -3.35
CA ALA A 240 -12.91 -19.99 -4.31
C ALA A 240 -12.77 -21.45 -4.76
N THR A 241 -12.84 -21.70 -6.08
CA THR A 241 -12.72 -23.05 -6.66
C THR A 241 -11.30 -23.36 -7.13
N LYS A 242 -10.53 -22.33 -7.48
CA LYS A 242 -9.13 -22.38 -7.89
C LYS A 242 -8.32 -21.53 -6.92
N ILE A 243 -7.18 -22.04 -6.47
CA ILE A 243 -6.33 -21.34 -5.49
C ILE A 243 -4.91 -21.34 -6.01
N LEU A 244 -4.29 -20.17 -5.98
CA LEU A 244 -2.88 -19.95 -6.28
C LEU A 244 -2.18 -19.56 -4.97
N LYS A 245 -1.16 -20.32 -4.59
CA LYS A 245 -0.31 -20.04 -3.43
C LYS A 245 1.00 -19.43 -3.94
N ILE A 246 1.47 -18.36 -3.31
CA ILE A 246 2.70 -17.67 -3.72
C ILE A 246 3.54 -17.35 -2.48
N GLY A 247 4.72 -17.97 -2.36
CA GLY A 247 5.72 -17.65 -1.34
C GLY A 247 6.80 -16.77 -1.95
N ILE A 248 7.10 -15.65 -1.31
CA ILE A 248 8.04 -14.64 -1.84
C ILE A 248 9.13 -14.38 -0.82
N GLY A 249 10.38 -14.59 -1.21
CA GLY A 249 11.57 -14.28 -0.42
C GLY A 249 12.26 -13.01 -0.93
N PHE A 250 12.70 -12.12 -0.03
CA PHE A 250 13.40 -10.87 -0.36
C PHE A 250 14.80 -10.80 0.23
N LEU A 251 15.76 -10.29 -0.54
CA LEU A 251 17.08 -9.88 -0.08
C LEU A 251 17.46 -8.55 -0.73
N GLY A 252 17.32 -7.45 0.02
CA GLY A 252 17.54 -6.11 -0.52
C GLY A 252 16.64 -5.89 -1.74
N LYS A 253 17.24 -5.75 -2.94
CA LYS A 253 16.51 -5.59 -4.21
C LYS A 253 16.14 -6.89 -4.93
N LYS A 254 16.68 -8.01 -4.47
CA LYS A 254 16.45 -9.32 -5.09
C LYS A 254 15.23 -9.97 -4.49
N LEU A 255 14.45 -10.66 -5.32
CA LEU A 255 13.35 -11.48 -4.86
C LEU A 255 13.32 -12.83 -5.58
N GLU A 256 12.91 -13.86 -4.86
CA GLU A 256 12.62 -15.18 -5.40
C GLU A 256 11.17 -15.56 -5.09
N ILE A 257 10.52 -16.24 -6.01
CA ILE A 257 9.10 -16.59 -5.91
C ILE A 257 8.95 -18.09 -6.13
N VAL A 258 8.24 -18.74 -5.21
CA VAL A 258 7.77 -20.12 -5.34
C VAL A 258 6.24 -20.12 -5.36
N TYR A 259 5.65 -21.07 -6.05
CA TYR A 259 4.20 -21.11 -6.25
C TYR A 259 3.66 -22.53 -6.33
N GLN A 260 2.36 -22.67 -6.04
CA GLN A 260 1.59 -23.91 -6.17
C GLN A 260 0.15 -23.63 -6.60
#